data_AF-S4P3R1-F1
#
_entry.id   AF-S4P3R1-F1
#
_cell.length_a   1.000
_cell.length_b   1.000
_cell.length_c   1.000
_cell.angle_alpha   90.00
_cell.angle_beta   90.00
_cell.angle_gamma   90.00
#
_symmetry.space_group_name_H-M   'P 1'
#
loop_
_entity.id
_entity.type
_entity.pdbx_description
1 polymer ?
#
loop_
_entity_poly.entity_id
_entity_poly.type
_entity_poly.pdbx_seq_one_letter_code
_entity_poly.pdbx_strand_id
1 'polypeptide(L)'
;MIIGNNGFIWISPKPQGMMVDGNEDEIINYEMQPVDRTDREIIARLKNCIAALVASKMMLDDTSIMFAFEESLKYEEVKELLDPEAMLDIAFLTQHRLNNIMEE
;
A
#
# COMPACT_ATOMS: atom_id res chain seq x y z
N MET A 1 -2.85 3.61 -6.70
CA MET A 1 -1.39 3.55 -6.47
C MET A 1 -0.70 3.58 -7.83
N ILE A 2 0.42 4.28 -7.94
CA ILE A 2 1.25 4.32 -9.15
C ILE A 2 2.70 4.08 -8.73
N ILE A 3 3.36 3.10 -9.35
CA ILE A 3 4.78 2.78 -9.12
C ILE A 3 5.58 3.33 -10.29
N GLY A 4 6.46 4.28 -10.02
CA GLY A 4 7.38 4.82 -11.02
C GLY A 4 8.62 3.94 -11.18
N ASN A 5 9.13 3.84 -12.42
CA ASN A 5 10.37 3.11 -12.74
C ASN A 5 11.65 3.75 -12.14
N ASN A 6 11.50 4.86 -11.41
CA ASN A 6 12.56 5.61 -10.73
C ASN A 6 12.58 5.38 -9.21
N GLY A 7 11.77 4.44 -8.70
CA GLY A 7 11.70 4.12 -7.28
C GLY A 7 10.77 5.02 -6.45
N PHE A 8 10.07 5.96 -7.10
CA PHE A 8 9.02 6.74 -6.44
C PHE A 8 7.67 6.03 -6.56
N ILE A 9 6.94 5.97 -5.44
CA ILE A 9 5.61 5.36 -5.38
C ILE A 9 4.62 6.42 -4.91
N TRP A 10 3.54 6.60 -5.66
CA TRP A 10 2.43 7.49 -5.32
C TRP A 10 1.23 6.69 -4.81
N ILE A 11 0.80 6.97 -3.59
CA ILE A 11 -0.37 6.35 -2.96
C ILE A 11 -1.40 7.44 -2.74
N SER A 12 -2.55 7.30 -3.39
CA SER A 12 -3.69 8.21 -3.30
C SER A 12 -4.95 7.42 -2.94
N PRO A 13 -5.94 8.07 -2.29
CA PRO A 13 -7.25 7.45 -2.09
C PRO A 13 -7.90 7.12 -3.44
N LYS A 14 -8.84 6.19 -3.42
CA LYS A 14 -9.60 5.84 -4.63
C LYS A 14 -10.57 6.99 -4.93
N PRO A 15 -10.57 7.56 -6.16
CA PRO A 15 -11.53 8.59 -6.50
C PRO A 15 -12.95 8.02 -6.42
N GLN A 16 -13.77 8.57 -5.51
CA GLN A 16 -15.19 8.24 -5.40
C GLN A 16 -15.96 9.10 -6.41
N GLY A 17 -16.37 8.50 -7.53
CA GLY A 17 -17.29 9.14 -8.47
C GLY A 17 -16.68 10.14 -9.46
N MET A 18 -15.36 10.31 -9.50
CA MET A 18 -14.73 11.15 -10.52
C MET A 18 -14.66 10.39 -11.86
N MET A 19 -15.47 10.84 -12.82
CA MET A 19 -15.28 10.47 -14.22
C MET A 19 -14.02 11.19 -14.73
N VAL A 20 -13.26 10.55 -15.60
CA VAL A 20 -11.96 11.04 -16.16
C VAL A 20 -12.11 12.31 -17.02
N ASP A 21 -13.29 12.96 -17.00
CA ASP A 21 -13.72 14.06 -17.87
C ASP A 21 -14.23 15.29 -17.09
N GLY A 22 -13.95 15.36 -15.78
CA GLY A 22 -14.25 16.57 -14.99
C GLY A 22 -13.37 17.75 -15.43
N ASN A 23 -13.91 18.97 -15.39
CA ASN A 23 -13.11 20.16 -15.69
C ASN A 23 -12.02 20.38 -14.61
N GLU A 24 -11.00 21.19 -14.89
CA GLU A 24 -9.88 21.43 -13.96
C GLU A 24 -10.37 21.90 -12.57
N ASP A 25 -11.41 22.72 -12.49
CA ASP A 25 -11.96 23.23 -11.23
C ASP A 25 -12.62 22.12 -10.38
N GLU A 26 -13.26 21.13 -11.02
CA GLU A 26 -13.85 19.97 -10.34
C GLU A 26 -12.78 19.03 -9.78
N ILE A 27 -11.68 18.85 -10.52
CA ILE A 27 -10.53 18.05 -10.09
C ILE A 27 -9.86 18.71 -8.88
N ILE A 28 -9.57 20.02 -8.97
CA ILE A 28 -8.94 20.78 -7.88
C ILE A 28 -9.82 20.77 -6.63
N ASN A 29 -11.13 21.00 -6.78
CA ASN A 29 -12.05 21.00 -5.64
C ASN A 29 -12.13 19.64 -4.94
N TYR A 30 -12.04 18.54 -5.69
CA TYR A 30 -12.00 17.19 -5.13
C TYR A 30 -10.68 16.91 -4.40
N GLU A 31 -9.53 17.27 -4.98
CA GLU A 31 -8.22 17.07 -4.34
C GLU A 31 -8.07 17.85 -3.03
N MET A 32 -8.79 18.98 -2.90
CA MET A 32 -8.84 19.77 -1.66
C MET A 32 -9.79 19.21 -0.61
N GLN A 33 -10.62 18.21 -0.94
CA GLN A 33 -11.52 17.62 0.06
C GLN A 33 -10.72 16.78 1.07
N PRO A 34 -11.13 16.80 2.35
CA PRO A 34 -10.52 15.96 3.36
C PRO A 34 -10.76 14.49 3.02
N VAL A 35 -9.67 13.73 2.87
CA VAL A 35 -9.71 12.27 2.83
C VAL A 35 -10.25 11.74 4.15
N ASP A 36 -11.15 10.76 4.10
CA ASP A 36 -11.73 10.16 5.30
C ASP A 36 -10.67 9.39 6.11
N ARG A 37 -11.01 9.07 7.37
CA ARG A 37 -10.07 8.41 8.28
C ARG A 37 -9.71 7.00 7.80
N THR A 38 -10.68 6.26 7.29
CA THR A 38 -10.52 4.86 6.87
C THR A 38 -9.57 4.76 5.67
N ASP A 39 -9.75 5.61 4.67
CA ASP A 39 -8.88 5.74 3.51
C ASP A 39 -7.46 6.16 3.92
N ARG A 40 -7.32 7.11 4.85
CA ARG A 40 -6.00 7.48 5.40
C ARG A 40 -5.32 6.31 6.10
N GLU A 41 -6.05 5.51 6.86
CA GLU A 41 -5.52 4.32 7.53
C GLU A 41 -5.08 3.25 6.51
N ILE A 42 -5.85 3.04 5.44
CA ILE A 42 -5.47 2.15 4.33
C ILE A 42 -4.20 2.64 3.64
N ILE A 43 -4.10 3.93 3.32
CA ILE A 43 -2.92 4.54 2.69
C ILE A 43 -1.68 4.38 3.60
N ALA A 44 -1.83 4.66 4.89
CA ALA A 44 -0.75 4.53 5.86
C ALA A 44 -0.28 3.07 6.00
N ARG A 45 -1.22 2.12 6.03
CA ARG A 45 -0.93 0.68 6.06
C ARG A 45 -0.17 0.24 4.82
N LEU A 46 -0.62 0.60 3.62
CA LEU A 46 0.09 0.32 2.36
C LEU A 46 1.53 0.87 2.38
N LYS A 47 1.70 2.12 2.83
CA LYS A 47 3.03 2.74 2.94
C LYS A 47 3.93 1.96 3.91
N ASN A 48 3.39 1.44 5.02
CA ASN A 48 4.18 0.66 5.97
C ASN A 48 4.50 -0.75 5.45
N CYS A 49 3.57 -1.40 4.75
CA CYS A 49 3.84 -2.66 4.04
C CYS A 49 4.98 -2.51 3.02
N ILE A 50 4.94 -1.45 2.19
CA ILE A 50 6.02 -1.16 1.24
C ILE A 50 7.35 -0.95 1.97
N ALA A 51 7.35 -0.23 3.09
CA ALA A 51 8.56 -0.04 3.89
C ALA A 51 9.12 -1.37 4.44
N ALA A 52 8.26 -2.29 4.88
CA ALA A 52 8.65 -3.61 5.35
C ALA A 52 9.31 -4.46 4.25
N LEU A 53 8.70 -4.47 3.06
CA LEU A 53 9.24 -5.19 1.89
C LEU A 53 10.59 -4.61 1.45
N VAL A 54 10.72 -3.28 1.38
CA VAL A 54 11.97 -2.60 1.01
C VAL A 54 13.07 -2.86 2.04
N ALA A 55 12.75 -2.80 3.34
CA ALA A 55 13.71 -3.10 4.40
C ALA A 55 14.27 -4.53 4.29
N SER A 56 13.45 -5.45 3.78
CA SER A 56 13.81 -6.85 3.53
C SER A 56 14.37 -7.12 2.13
N LYS A 57 14.61 -6.06 1.33
CA LYS A 57 15.14 -6.14 -0.04
C LYS A 57 14.29 -6.99 -0.99
N MET A 58 12.97 -7.04 -0.76
CA MET A 58 12.04 -7.73 -1.64
C MET A 58 11.72 -6.90 -2.88
N MET A 59 11.46 -7.57 -4.01
CA MET A 59 10.95 -6.92 -5.21
C MET A 59 9.53 -6.40 -4.94
N LEU A 60 9.22 -5.22 -5.47
CA LEU A 60 7.89 -4.61 -5.39
C LEU A 60 7.17 -4.77 -6.72
N ASP A 61 6.02 -5.41 -6.67
CA ASP A 61 5.03 -5.55 -7.73
C ASP A 61 3.62 -5.57 -7.11
N ASP A 62 2.59 -5.63 -7.96
CA ASP A 62 1.21 -5.63 -7.49
C ASP A 62 0.92 -6.80 -6.52
N THR A 63 1.50 -7.97 -6.78
CA THR A 63 1.25 -9.20 -6.02
C THR A 63 1.90 -9.17 -4.63
N SER A 64 3.19 -8.82 -4.56
CA SER A 64 3.95 -8.68 -3.32
C SER A 64 3.35 -7.62 -2.40
N ILE A 65 2.94 -6.46 -2.94
CA ILE A 65 2.29 -5.41 -2.16
C ILE A 65 0.91 -5.86 -1.67
N MET A 66 0.13 -6.54 -2.51
CA MET A 66 -1.19 -7.07 -2.13
C MET A 66 -1.07 -8.09 -1.00
N PHE A 67 -0.16 -9.05 -1.10
CA PHE A 67 0.06 -10.04 -0.06
C PHE A 67 0.58 -9.39 1.23
N ALA A 68 1.52 -8.46 1.15
CA ALA A 68 1.98 -7.74 2.33
C ALA A 68 0.85 -6.94 3.01
N PHE A 69 -0.08 -6.37 2.23
CA PHE A 69 -1.25 -5.72 2.78
C PHE A 69 -2.15 -6.71 3.53
N GLU A 70 -2.45 -7.87 2.92
CA GLU A 70 -3.25 -8.93 3.56
C GLU A 70 -2.60 -9.46 4.84
N GLU A 71 -1.30 -9.76 4.81
CA GLU A 71 -0.56 -10.21 5.99
C GLU A 71 -0.56 -9.14 7.09
N SER A 72 -0.52 -7.86 6.72
CA SER A 72 -0.59 -6.78 7.71
C SER A 72 -1.92 -6.70 8.45
N LEU A 73 -3.02 -7.23 7.91
CA LEU A 73 -4.34 -7.19 8.55
C LEU A 73 -4.41 -7.98 9.87
N LYS A 74 -3.38 -8.80 10.16
CA LYS A 74 -3.18 -9.45 11.46
C LYS A 74 -2.89 -8.45 12.58
N TYR A 75 -2.38 -7.26 12.24
CA TYR A 75 -2.09 -6.17 13.16
C TYR A 75 -3.27 -5.19 13.19
N GLU A 76 -3.86 -5.01 14.38
CA GLU A 76 -5.06 -4.19 14.58
C GLU A 76 -4.76 -2.71 14.27
N GLU A 77 -3.66 -2.19 14.82
CA GLU A 77 -3.29 -0.79 14.65
C GLU A 77 -2.19 -0.60 13.60
N VAL A 78 -2.39 0.35 12.67
CA VAL A 78 -1.42 0.64 11.58
C VAL A 78 -0.04 1.02 12.10
N LYS A 79 0.04 1.59 13.32
CA LYS A 79 1.30 2.00 13.96
C LYS A 79 2.17 0.81 14.38
N GLU A 80 1.58 -0.37 14.59
CA GLU A 80 2.31 -1.60 14.94
C GLU A 80 3.24 -2.04 13.81
N LEU A 81 2.89 -1.69 12.56
CA LEU A 81 3.69 -1.97 11.38
C LEU A 81 4.98 -1.13 11.30
N LEU A 82 5.22 -0.26 12.28
CA LEU A 82 6.48 0.48 12.43
C LEU A 82 7.49 -0.29 13.29
N ASP A 83 7.06 -1.34 13.98
CA ASP A 83 7.94 -2.21 14.74
C ASP A 83 8.77 -3.10 13.79
N PRO A 84 10.11 -3.13 13.91
CA PRO A 84 10.96 -4.00 13.10
C PRO A 84 10.56 -5.47 13.12
N GLU A 85 10.04 -5.99 14.24
CA GLU A 85 9.58 -7.37 14.34
C GLU A 85 8.35 -7.60 13.45
N ALA A 86 7.39 -6.67 13.48
CA ALA A 86 6.21 -6.72 12.62
C ALA A 86 6.55 -6.57 11.14
N MET A 87 7.51 -5.69 10.81
CA MET A 87 8.00 -5.53 9.44
C MET A 87 8.63 -6.83 8.92
N LEU A 88 9.46 -7.49 9.73
CA LEU A 88 10.12 -8.74 9.36
C LEU A 88 9.10 -9.87 9.18
N ASP A 89 8.11 -9.98 10.07
CA ASP A 89 7.05 -10.99 9.98
C ASP A 89 6.25 -10.84 8.67
N ILE A 90 5.80 -9.63 8.35
CA ILE A 90 5.07 -9.34 7.10
C ILE A 90 5.91 -9.71 5.88
N ALA A 91 7.18 -9.32 5.85
CA ALA A 91 8.05 -9.62 4.73
C ALA A 91 8.26 -11.13 4.57
N PHE A 92 8.50 -11.85 5.67
CA PHE A 92 8.68 -13.30 5.66
C PHE A 92 7.44 -14.03 5.15
N LEU A 93 6.27 -13.70 5.68
CA LEU A 93 4.99 -14.31 5.29
C LEU A 93 4.63 -14.00 3.83
N THR A 94 4.89 -12.78 3.39
CA THR A 94 4.72 -12.39 1.98
C THR A 94 5.62 -13.22 1.07
N GLN A 95 6.91 -13.34 1.39
CA GLN A 95 7.84 -14.14 0.59
C GLN A 95 7.44 -15.62 0.55
N HIS A 96 6.97 -16.16 1.67
CA HIS A 96 6.49 -17.54 1.73
C HIS A 96 5.31 -17.76 0.76
N ARG A 97 4.34 -16.84 0.74
CA ARG A 97 3.20 -16.92 -0.20
C ARG A 97 3.63 -16.78 -1.65
N LEU A 98 4.56 -15.87 -1.95
CA LEU A 98 5.10 -15.72 -3.31
C LEU A 98 5.76 -17.01 -3.80
N ASN A 99 6.57 -17.65 -2.96
CA ASN A 99 7.24 -18.91 -3.31
C ASN A 99 6.22 -20.02 -3.61
N ASN A 100 5.17 -20.14 -2.80
CA ASN A 100 4.15 -21.17 -3.00
C ASN A 100 3.43 -21.04 -4.36
N ILE A 101 3.24 -19.82 -4.86
CA ILE A 101 2.60 -19.59 -6.17
C ILE A 101 3.58 -19.82 -7.33
N MET A 102 4.88 -19.61 -7.11
CA MET A 102 5.91 -19.86 -8.13
C MET A 102 6.21 -21.35 -8.32
N GLU A 103 5.88 -22.19 -7.34
CA GLU A 103 6.08 -23.65 -7.38
C GLU A 103 4.91 -24.41 -8.04
N GLU A 104 3.78 -23.74 -8.30
CA GLU A 104 2.61 -24.26 -9.04
C GLU A 104 2.71 -24.01 -10.55
#